data_AF-A0A0N4XDZ6-F1
#
_entry.id   AF-A0A0N4XDZ6-F1
#
_cell.length_a   1.000
_cell.length_b   1.000
_cell.length_c   1.000
_cell.angle_alpha   90.00
_cell.angle_beta   90.00
_cell.angle_gamma   90.00
#
_symmetry.space_group_name_H-M   'P 1'
#
loop_
_entity.id
_entity.type
_entity.pdbx_description
1 polymer ?
#
loop_
_entity_poly.entity_id
_entity_poly.type
_entity_poly.pdbx_seq_one_letter_code
_entity_poly.pdbx_strand_id
1 'polypeptide(L)'
;MQLQYASLLLILRPTLASTWMCGIGPFSGAVAYLIALPTDTAGVNRCCIEHDTLIENFQIAREEADRVFCQCLSKTNNWWVIDRKIIDIQYLSGD
;
A
#
# COMPACT_ATOMS: atom_id res chain seq x y z
N MET A 1 -23.34 37.12 -21.71
CA MET A 1 -22.57 37.27 -20.46
C MET A 1 -23.39 36.56 -19.37
N GLN A 2 -22.95 35.51 -18.67
CA GLN A 2 -21.62 34.97 -18.43
C GLN A 2 -21.70 33.45 -18.21
N LEU A 3 -20.81 32.74 -18.89
CA LEU A 3 -20.61 31.30 -18.82
C LEU A 3 -19.33 31.07 -18.01
N GLN A 4 -19.34 31.23 -16.68
CA GLN A 4 -18.08 31.25 -15.90
C GLN A 4 -18.09 30.61 -14.50
N TYR A 5 -19.03 29.71 -14.17
CA TYR A 5 -19.02 29.04 -12.84
C TYR A 5 -18.98 27.50 -12.86
N ALA A 6 -18.63 26.88 -13.99
CA ALA A 6 -18.54 25.41 -14.07
C ALA A 6 -17.15 24.84 -13.76
N SER A 7 -16.12 25.67 -13.54
CA SER A 7 -14.72 25.20 -13.59
C SER A 7 -14.00 25.09 -12.25
N LEU A 8 -14.66 25.30 -11.10
CA LEU A 8 -13.99 25.32 -9.79
C LEU A 8 -14.41 24.19 -8.83
N LEU A 9 -14.78 23.02 -9.36
CA LEU A 9 -15.06 21.81 -8.54
C LEU A 9 -14.16 20.61 -8.87
N LEU A 10 -13.13 20.78 -9.70
CA LEU A 10 -12.25 19.69 -10.16
C LEU A 10 -10.94 19.51 -9.37
N ILE A 11 -10.74 20.24 -8.26
CA ILE A 11 -9.45 20.22 -7.51
C ILE A 11 -9.60 19.79 -6.04
N LEU A 12 -10.69 19.09 -5.69
CA LEU A 12 -10.60 18.11 -4.61
C LEU A 12 -10.72 16.74 -5.26
N ARG A 13 -9.59 16.23 -5.77
CA ARG A 13 -9.42 14.78 -5.74
C ARG A 13 -9.37 14.44 -4.25
N PRO A 14 -10.34 13.71 -3.69
CA PRO A 14 -10.11 13.11 -2.39
C PRO A 14 -8.84 12.27 -2.58
N THR A 15 -7.72 12.74 -2.04
CA THR A 15 -6.64 11.83 -1.72
C THR A 15 -7.29 10.89 -0.74
N LEU A 16 -7.71 9.71 -1.20
CA LEU A 16 -8.12 8.62 -0.34
C LEU A 16 -7.05 8.57 0.74
N ALA A 17 -7.39 9.02 1.95
CA ALA A 17 -6.62 8.68 3.12
C ALA A 17 -6.89 7.19 3.26
N SER A 18 -6.13 6.40 2.50
CA SER A 18 -6.26 4.96 2.46
C SER A 18 -5.98 4.47 3.87
N THR A 19 -6.97 3.84 4.49
CA THR A 19 -6.77 3.08 5.73
C THR A 19 -5.54 2.19 5.55
N TRP A 20 -4.75 2.04 6.61
CA TRP A 20 -3.57 1.19 6.58
C TRP A 20 -3.98 -0.27 6.29
N MET A 21 -3.47 -0.85 5.20
CA MET A 21 -3.81 -2.19 4.71
C MET A 21 -2.64 -3.18 4.77
N CYS A 22 -1.44 -2.75 5.13
CA CYS A 22 -0.35 -3.70 5.34
C CYS A 22 -0.55 -4.45 6.66
N GLY A 23 -0.39 -5.77 6.64
CA GLY A 23 -0.56 -6.69 7.77
C GLY A 23 -1.94 -7.34 7.80
N ILE A 24 -2.00 -8.61 8.20
CA ILE A 24 -3.25 -9.35 8.38
C ILE A 24 -3.73 -9.13 9.83
N GLY A 25 -4.56 -8.10 10.02
CA GLY A 25 -5.17 -7.76 11.31
C GLY A 25 -4.43 -6.67 12.12
N PRO A 26 -4.95 -6.34 13.32
CA PRO A 26 -4.52 -5.14 14.05
C PRO A 26 -3.08 -5.21 14.57
N PHE A 27 -2.59 -6.40 14.95
CA PHE A 27 -1.25 -6.56 15.51
C PHE A 27 -0.16 -6.46 14.44
N SER A 28 -0.22 -7.30 13.42
CA SER A 28 0.73 -7.24 12.29
C SER A 28 0.60 -5.94 11.52
N GLY A 29 -0.61 -5.37 11.44
CA GLY A 29 -0.81 -4.04 10.89
C GLY A 29 -0.05 -2.95 11.64
N ALA A 30 -0.12 -2.96 12.98
CA ALA A 30 0.65 -2.02 13.79
C ALA A 30 2.17 -2.21 13.61
N VAL A 31 2.66 -3.46 13.57
CA VAL A 31 4.10 -3.73 13.35
C VAL A 31 4.53 -3.26 11.96
N ALA A 32 3.76 -3.57 10.92
CA ALA A 32 4.05 -3.12 9.56
C ALA A 32 4.08 -1.59 9.48
N TYR A 33 3.14 -0.91 10.15
CA TYR A 33 3.10 0.56 10.21
C TYR A 33 4.36 1.13 10.88
N LEU A 34 4.78 0.57 12.02
CA LEU A 34 6.00 1.01 12.72
C LEU A 34 7.26 0.83 11.87
N ILE A 35 7.36 -0.26 11.10
CA ILE A 35 8.48 -0.47 10.17
C ILE A 35 8.44 0.52 8.99
N ALA A 36 7.25 0.89 8.54
CA ALA A 36 7.08 1.83 7.43
C ALA A 36 7.20 3.31 7.86
N LEU A 37 7.05 3.65 9.14
CA LEU A 37 7.15 5.02 9.67
C LEU A 37 8.38 5.83 9.20
N PRO A 38 9.61 5.30 9.18
CA PRO A 38 10.77 6.03 8.68
C PRO A 38 10.81 6.17 7.15
N THR A 39 9.74 5.77 6.44
CA THR A 39 9.69 5.64 4.97
C THR A 39 8.48 6.36 4.38
N ASP A 40 8.24 6.22 3.08
CA ASP A 40 7.00 6.68 2.44
C ASP A 40 5.83 5.75 2.82
N THR A 41 5.23 5.98 3.98
CA THR A 41 4.10 5.20 4.50
C THR A 41 2.93 5.14 3.52
N ALA A 42 2.68 6.21 2.77
CA ALA A 42 1.62 6.24 1.76
C ALA A 42 1.98 5.38 0.54
N GLY A 43 3.24 5.40 0.10
CA GLY A 43 3.78 4.52 -0.94
C GLY A 43 3.72 3.05 -0.53
N VAL A 44 4.19 2.72 0.67
CA VAL A 44 4.13 1.36 1.22
C VAL A 44 2.69 0.87 1.32
N ASN A 45 1.78 1.69 1.85
CA ASN A 45 0.37 1.30 1.96
C ASN A 45 -0.28 1.03 0.61
N ARG A 46 0.09 1.82 -0.42
CA ARG A 46 -0.37 1.58 -1.79
C ARG A 46 0.10 0.23 -2.32
N CYS A 47 1.35 -0.15 -2.04
CA CYS A 47 1.86 -1.46 -2.43
C CYS A 47 1.05 -2.59 -1.77
N CYS A 48 0.66 -2.44 -0.50
CA CYS A 48 -0.15 -3.45 0.20
C CYS A 48 -1.55 -3.57 -0.40
N ILE A 49 -2.21 -2.45 -0.70
CA ILE A 49 -3.51 -2.45 -1.39
C ILE A 49 -3.43 -3.16 -2.74
N GLU A 50 -2.38 -2.90 -3.52
CA GLU A 50 -2.18 -3.54 -4.83
C GLU A 50 -1.93 -5.04 -4.67
N HIS A 51 -1.12 -5.45 -3.70
CA HIS A 51 -0.85 -6.86 -3.38
C HIS A 51 -2.11 -7.62 -2.99
N ASP A 52 -2.89 -7.09 -2.05
CA ASP A 52 -4.15 -7.69 -1.61
C ASP A 52 -5.14 -7.76 -2.79
N THR A 53 -5.21 -6.71 -3.63
CA THR A 53 -6.05 -6.72 -4.83
C THR A 53 -5.64 -7.82 -5.82
N LEU A 54 -4.34 -8.05 -6.03
CA LEU A 54 -3.83 -9.10 -6.91
C LEU A 54 -4.23 -10.50 -6.41
N ILE A 55 -4.18 -10.72 -5.10
CA ILE A 55 -4.52 -12.00 -4.48
C ILE A 55 -6.04 -12.20 -4.44
N GLU A 56 -6.78 -11.24 -3.89
CA GLU A 56 -8.21 -11.38 -3.63
C GLU A 56 -9.04 -11.27 -4.92
N ASN A 57 -8.81 -10.24 -5.73
CA ASN A 57 -9.67 -9.92 -6.88
C ASN A 57 -9.20 -10.60 -8.16
N PHE A 58 -7.89 -10.67 -8.39
CA PHE A 58 -7.32 -11.23 -9.61
C PHE A 58 -6.88 -12.70 -9.47
N GLN A 59 -6.91 -13.25 -8.25
CA GLN A 59 -6.53 -14.64 -7.97
C GLN A 59 -5.13 -14.98 -8.49
N ILE A 60 -4.23 -13.99 -8.52
CA ILE A 60 -2.85 -14.16 -8.95
C ILE A 60 -2.13 -15.03 -7.93
N ALA A 61 -1.27 -15.93 -8.42
CA ALA A 61 -0.44 -16.76 -7.55
C ALA A 61 0.37 -15.87 -6.60
N ARG A 62 0.34 -16.22 -5.32
CA ARG A 62 0.93 -15.40 -4.24
C ARG A 62 2.39 -15.03 -4.51
N GLU A 63 3.19 -15.97 -5.04
CA GLU A 63 4.58 -15.72 -5.42
C GLU A 63 4.73 -14.62 -6.49
N GLU A 64 3.79 -14.54 -7.42
CA GLU A 64 3.77 -13.50 -8.45
C GLU A 64 3.31 -12.16 -7.87
N ALA A 65 2.29 -12.18 -7.02
CA ALA A 65 1.86 -10.98 -6.29
C ALA A 65 3.01 -10.42 -5.42
N ASP A 66 3.78 -11.28 -4.75
CA ASP A 66 4.95 -10.89 -3.97
C ASP A 66 6.06 -10.29 -4.81
N ARG A 67 6.28 -10.79 -6.03
CA ARG A 67 7.24 -10.19 -6.97
C ARG A 67 6.83 -8.77 -7.32
N VAL A 68 5.56 -8.55 -7.67
CA VAL A 68 5.03 -7.21 -7.98
C VAL A 68 5.11 -6.31 -6.74
N PHE A 69 4.78 -6.83 -5.57
CA PHE A 69 4.89 -6.10 -4.31
C PHE A 69 6.33 -5.66 -4.00
N CYS A 70 7.32 -6.55 -4.15
CA CYS A 70 8.75 -6.19 -4.01
C CYS A 70 9.16 -5.07 -4.99
N GLN A 71 8.69 -5.14 -6.23
CA GLN A 71 8.96 -4.10 -7.24
C GLN A 71 8.26 -2.77 -6.91
N CYS A 72 7.12 -2.81 -6.22
CA CYS A 72 6.46 -1.61 -5.71
C CYS A 72 7.28 -0.99 -4.56
N LEU A 73 7.68 -1.80 -3.59
CA LEU A 73 8.48 -1.35 -2.44
C LEU A 73 9.84 -0.78 -2.85
N SER A 74 10.49 -1.31 -3.90
CA SER A 74 11.78 -0.78 -4.37
C SER A 74 11.72 0.65 -4.90
N LYS A 75 10.52 1.15 -5.22
CA LYS A 75 10.28 2.54 -5.64
C LYS A 75 10.07 3.48 -4.45
N THR A 76 9.77 2.93 -3.27
CA THR A 76 9.80 3.69 -2.03
C THR A 76 11.27 3.85 -1.65
N ASN A 77 11.78 5.09 -1.55
CA ASN A 77 13.20 5.44 -1.44
C ASN A 77 13.86 5.00 -0.11
N ASN A 78 13.66 3.76 0.34
CA ASN A 78 14.17 3.30 1.63
C ASN A 78 14.58 1.82 1.62
N TRP A 79 15.89 1.60 1.76
CA TRP A 79 16.51 0.27 1.73
C TRP A 79 16.02 -0.65 2.86
N TRP A 80 15.60 -0.07 4.00
CA TRP A 80 15.12 -0.83 5.16
C TRP A 80 13.79 -1.58 4.90
N VAL A 81 13.00 -1.11 3.92
CA VAL A 81 11.74 -1.74 3.49
C VAL A 81 11.94 -2.72 2.34
N ILE A 82 13.03 -2.57 1.59
CA ILE A 82 13.47 -3.52 0.54
C ILE A 82 13.93 -4.84 1.17
N ASP A 83 14.49 -4.77 2.38
CA ASP A 83 14.72 -5.94 3.21
C ASP A 83 13.34 -6.52 3.57
N ARG A 84 13.03 -7.75 3.16
CA ARG A 84 11.69 -8.42 3.09
C ARG A 84 10.81 -8.40 4.37
N LYS A 85 11.14 -7.64 5.39
CA LYS A 85 10.43 -7.54 6.68
C LYS A 85 8.94 -7.22 6.55
N ILE A 86 8.53 -6.33 5.64
CA ILE A 86 7.10 -6.02 5.47
C ILE A 86 6.36 -7.22 4.87
N ILE A 87 6.99 -7.91 3.92
CA ILE A 87 6.51 -9.19 3.38
C ILE A 87 6.35 -10.13 4.56
N ASP A 88 7.42 -10.42 5.30
CA ASP A 88 7.39 -11.35 6.43
C ASP A 88 6.27 -11.01 7.44
N ILE A 89 6.00 -9.74 7.75
CA ILE A 89 4.89 -9.34 8.63
C ILE A 89 3.51 -9.62 8.01
N GLN A 90 3.35 -9.43 6.69
CA GLN A 90 2.16 -9.87 5.97
C GLN A 90 1.96 -11.40 6.12
N TYR A 91 3.06 -12.16 6.23
CA TYR A 91 3.03 -13.63 6.36
C TYR A 91 2.93 -14.14 7.80
N LEU A 92 3.40 -13.40 8.80
CA LEU A 92 3.47 -13.83 10.21
C LEU A 92 2.11 -13.94 10.92
N SER A 93 1.00 -13.61 10.26
CA SER A 93 -0.35 -13.66 10.88
C SER A 93 -1.32 -14.59 10.15
N GLY A 94 -0.81 -15.41 9.22
CA GLY A 94 -1.61 -16.32 8.40
C GLY A 94 -1.48 -17.79 8.77
N ASP A 95 -1.44 -18.11 10.07
CA ASP A 95 -1.67 -19.46 10.61
C ASP A 95 -3.11 -19.60 11.15
#